data_AF-A0A183CYP6-F1
#
_entry.id   AF-A0A183CYP6-F1
#
_cell.length_a   1.000
_cell.length_b   1.000
_cell.length_c   1.000
_cell.angle_alpha   90.00
_cell.angle_beta   90.00
_cell.angle_gamma   90.00
#
_symmetry.space_group_name_H-M   'P 1'
#
loop_
_entity.id
_entity.type
_entity.pdbx_description
1 polymer ?
#
loop_
_entity_poly.entity_id
_entity_poly.type
_entity_poly.pdbx_seq_one_letter_code
_entity_poly.pdbx_strand_id
1 'polypeptide(L)'
;LPMPVKRRTRSAPPNQHSCDLNGNELMDILQDAVNMHDLVRLPKPEILSADASELRKSRLCVNFDEEDGLDYGGPSRELFFLLSRELFNPYYGLFEYSANDTYTVQISPMSAFVDHYIEWMELCGRVLGLALIHRCLIDTFFTRAFYKSLLGMYVFYPHTICDHFTEYLLLLNYDETPEAPFVIDDLQSMDSQFYNSLLWIKENKVTSELDLTFSVTEDVGGQIVEKELLPKGKDLLVTERNKHEFIAMMIKWRIERGVTEQSRALLRGLYQVQPYYIIDRDLLCIFDSKQLELVLSGTVEIDIDDWRENTEYKNGYYAEHICIVWFWDTFVTGTSSIPYEGFRALRGSDGPKKFTIGIFTHF
;
A
#
# COMPACT_ATOMS: atom_id res chain seq x y z
N LEU A 1 -26.62 -37.22 41.80
CA LEU A 1 -25.91 -37.25 40.49
C LEU A 1 -26.76 -36.46 39.50
N PRO A 2 -26.37 -35.25 39.08
CA PRO A 2 -27.15 -34.48 38.12
C PRO A 2 -26.87 -34.99 36.69
N MET A 3 -27.93 -35.11 35.89
CA MET A 3 -27.88 -35.54 34.48
C MET A 3 -27.16 -34.50 33.59
N PRO A 4 -26.50 -34.93 32.50
CA PRO A 4 -25.83 -34.01 31.58
C PRO A 4 -26.86 -33.22 30.78
N VAL A 5 -26.76 -31.88 30.87
CA VAL A 5 -27.51 -30.94 30.04
C VAL A 5 -27.01 -31.09 28.60
N LYS A 6 -27.82 -31.71 27.72
CA LYS A 6 -27.60 -31.65 26.26
C LYS A 6 -27.70 -30.18 25.82
N ARG A 7 -26.56 -29.54 25.58
CA ARG A 7 -26.51 -28.25 24.86
C ARG A 7 -27.07 -28.49 23.47
N ARG A 8 -28.20 -27.85 23.15
CA ARG A 8 -28.75 -27.78 21.79
C ARG A 8 -27.70 -27.10 20.90
N THR A 9 -27.16 -27.83 19.94
CA THR A 9 -26.53 -27.25 18.76
C THR A 9 -27.62 -26.46 18.03
N ARG A 10 -27.47 -25.13 17.95
CA ARG A 10 -28.27 -24.33 17.02
C ARG A 10 -27.66 -24.58 15.64
N SER A 11 -28.27 -25.45 14.85
CA SER A 11 -28.03 -25.50 13.42
C SER A 11 -28.37 -24.12 12.84
N ALA A 12 -27.44 -23.55 12.06
CA ALA A 12 -27.67 -22.31 11.32
C ALA A 12 -28.91 -22.44 10.41
N PRO A 13 -29.68 -21.37 10.21
CA PRO A 13 -30.83 -21.42 9.30
C PRO A 13 -30.37 -21.73 7.88
N PRO A 14 -31.05 -22.62 7.14
CA PRO A 14 -30.75 -22.89 5.75
C PRO A 14 -31.28 -21.70 4.93
N ASN A 15 -30.37 -20.92 4.35
CA ASN A 15 -30.56 -19.82 3.37
C ASN A 15 -29.80 -18.53 3.76
N GLN A 16 -28.52 -18.64 4.09
CA GLN A 16 -27.58 -17.54 3.87
C GLN A 16 -26.63 -18.01 2.77
N HIS A 17 -26.52 -17.25 1.68
CA HIS A 17 -25.44 -17.48 0.72
C HIS A 17 -24.12 -17.31 1.49
N SER A 18 -23.35 -18.40 1.64
CA SER A 18 -21.99 -18.36 2.15
C SER A 18 -21.03 -18.67 1.01
N CYS A 19 -19.93 -17.93 0.95
CA CYS A 19 -18.77 -18.32 0.16
C CYS A 19 -17.87 -19.06 1.13
N ASP A 20 -17.91 -20.38 1.05
CA ASP A 20 -17.08 -21.25 1.86
C ASP A 20 -15.74 -21.39 1.14
N LEU A 21 -14.68 -20.82 1.72
CA LEU A 21 -13.33 -20.96 1.21
C LEU A 21 -12.56 -21.94 2.10
N ASN A 22 -11.85 -22.89 1.50
CA ASN A 22 -10.82 -23.63 2.21
C ASN A 22 -9.58 -22.74 2.32
N GLY A 23 -9.25 -22.32 3.55
CA GLY A 23 -8.11 -21.46 3.82
C GLY A 23 -6.78 -22.12 3.47
N ASN A 24 -6.63 -23.42 3.75
CA ASN A 24 -5.44 -24.18 3.40
C ASN A 24 -5.28 -24.27 1.88
N GLU A 25 -6.33 -24.66 1.16
CA GLU A 25 -6.27 -24.77 -0.30
C GLU A 25 -5.94 -23.43 -0.96
N LEU A 26 -6.51 -22.32 -0.46
CA LEU A 26 -6.18 -20.98 -0.97
C LEU A 26 -4.71 -20.61 -0.67
N MET A 27 -4.24 -20.88 0.55
CA MET A 27 -2.85 -20.59 0.95
C MET A 27 -1.85 -21.48 0.21
N ASP A 28 -2.17 -22.75 -0.04
CA ASP A 28 -1.35 -23.68 -0.82
C ASP A 28 -1.29 -23.26 -2.29
N ILE A 29 -2.44 -22.92 -2.91
CA ILE A 29 -2.49 -22.37 -4.27
C ILE A 29 -1.63 -21.10 -4.35
N LEU A 30 -1.69 -20.25 -3.33
CA LEU A 30 -0.92 -19.02 -3.31
C LEU A 30 0.56 -19.25 -3.06
N GLN A 31 0.96 -20.12 -2.15
CA GLN A 31 2.37 -20.48 -1.93
C GLN A 31 2.98 -21.15 -3.17
N ASP A 32 2.23 -22.00 -3.86
CA ASP A 32 2.63 -22.60 -5.14
C ASP A 32 2.69 -21.57 -6.27
N ALA A 33 1.74 -20.64 -6.31
CA ALA A 33 1.71 -19.52 -7.27
C ALA A 33 2.78 -18.47 -7.00
N VAL A 34 3.16 -18.28 -5.74
CA VAL A 34 4.18 -17.38 -5.22
C VAL A 34 5.59 -17.86 -5.58
N ASN A 35 5.78 -19.16 -5.88
CA ASN A 35 6.95 -19.65 -6.63
C ASN A 35 6.97 -19.18 -8.11
N MET A 36 6.09 -18.24 -8.48
CA MET A 36 6.11 -17.35 -9.65
C MET A 36 6.29 -18.02 -11.02
N HIS A 37 6.04 -19.33 -11.14
CA HIS A 37 6.29 -20.03 -12.40
C HIS A 37 5.07 -20.58 -13.13
N ASP A 38 3.88 -20.73 -12.51
CA ASP A 38 2.78 -21.46 -13.19
C ASP A 38 1.35 -21.15 -12.67
N LEU A 39 0.91 -19.89 -12.64
CA LEU A 39 -0.51 -19.58 -12.30
C LEU A 39 -1.51 -20.02 -13.39
N VAL A 40 -1.06 -20.16 -14.65
CA VAL A 40 -1.91 -20.65 -15.76
C VAL A 40 -2.32 -22.11 -15.58
N ARG A 41 -1.58 -22.87 -14.77
CA ARG A 41 -1.84 -24.30 -14.52
C ARG A 41 -2.68 -24.55 -13.28
N LEU A 42 -2.74 -23.59 -12.37
CA LEU A 42 -3.51 -23.69 -11.15
C LEU A 42 -4.98 -23.31 -11.45
N PRO A 43 -5.96 -24.00 -10.85
CA PRO A 43 -7.35 -23.53 -10.91
C PRO A 43 -7.37 -22.10 -10.37
N LYS A 44 -7.95 -21.15 -11.13
CA LYS A 44 -8.08 -19.76 -10.68
C LYS A 44 -8.66 -19.79 -9.26
N PRO A 45 -8.00 -19.17 -8.26
CA PRO A 45 -8.54 -19.08 -6.91
C PRO A 45 -10.00 -18.69 -6.98
N GLU A 46 -10.89 -19.34 -6.22
CA GLU A 46 -12.33 -19.07 -6.29
C GLU A 46 -12.66 -17.57 -6.09
N ILE A 47 -11.82 -16.85 -5.35
CA ILE A 47 -11.85 -15.38 -5.20
C ILE A 47 -11.71 -14.61 -6.53
N LEU A 48 -10.93 -15.11 -7.48
CA LEU A 48 -10.77 -14.51 -8.82
C LEU A 48 -11.91 -14.84 -9.77
N SER A 49 -12.55 -15.99 -9.60
CA SER A 49 -13.65 -16.46 -10.46
C SER A 49 -15.04 -16.05 -9.95
N ALA A 50 -15.17 -15.74 -8.65
CA ALA A 50 -16.41 -15.30 -8.05
C ALA A 50 -16.88 -13.93 -8.57
N ASP A 51 -18.21 -13.80 -8.71
CA ASP A 51 -18.86 -12.56 -9.08
C ASP A 51 -18.81 -11.56 -7.92
N ALA A 52 -18.62 -10.27 -8.22
CA ALA A 52 -18.61 -9.21 -7.23
C ALA A 52 -19.91 -9.12 -6.42
N SER A 53 -21.05 -9.46 -7.04
CA SER A 53 -22.34 -9.50 -6.34
C SER A 53 -22.43 -10.60 -5.29
N GLU A 54 -21.75 -11.71 -5.53
CA GLU A 54 -21.66 -12.87 -4.65
C GLU A 54 -20.67 -12.56 -3.52
N LEU A 55 -19.47 -12.09 -3.86
CA LEU A 55 -18.44 -11.67 -2.91
C LEU A 55 -18.95 -10.61 -1.90
N ARG A 56 -19.78 -9.66 -2.33
CA ARG A 56 -20.33 -8.62 -1.45
C ARG A 56 -21.41 -9.14 -0.49
N LYS A 57 -22.25 -10.07 -0.94
CA LYS A 57 -23.45 -10.53 -0.20
C LYS A 57 -23.18 -11.76 0.64
N SER A 58 -22.19 -12.54 0.25
CA SER A 58 -21.85 -13.78 0.91
C SER A 58 -21.13 -13.51 2.21
N ARG A 59 -21.44 -14.33 3.20
CA ARG A 59 -20.60 -14.43 4.39
C ARG A 59 -19.34 -15.20 4.02
N LEU A 60 -18.17 -14.64 4.32
CA LEU A 60 -16.91 -15.35 4.18
C LEU A 60 -16.79 -16.36 5.32
N CYS A 61 -16.80 -17.65 4.97
CA CYS A 61 -16.56 -18.74 5.89
C CYS A 61 -15.23 -19.39 5.50
N VAL A 62 -14.23 -19.26 6.37
CA VAL A 62 -12.92 -19.87 6.16
C VAL A 62 -12.77 -21.06 7.11
N ASN A 63 -12.38 -22.20 6.57
CA ASN A 63 -12.00 -23.39 7.34
C ASN A 63 -10.55 -23.76 7.05
N PHE A 64 -9.78 -24.07 8.09
CA PHE A 64 -8.45 -24.67 8.00
C PHE A 64 -8.57 -26.14 8.43
N ASP A 65 -7.94 -27.07 7.71
CA ASP A 65 -8.18 -28.53 7.82
C ASP A 65 -7.85 -29.15 9.19
N GLU A 66 -7.14 -28.42 10.07
CA GLU A 66 -6.75 -28.91 11.40
C GLU A 66 -7.40 -28.15 12.57
N GLU A 67 -8.28 -27.17 12.30
CA GLU A 67 -8.94 -26.38 13.35
C GLU A 67 -10.46 -26.54 13.34
N ASP A 68 -11.01 -27.06 14.45
CA ASP A 68 -12.46 -26.98 14.72
C ASP A 68 -12.83 -25.51 15.03
N GLY A 69 -12.99 -24.72 13.96
CA GLY A 69 -13.37 -23.31 14.02
C GLY A 69 -14.71 -23.11 14.73
N LEU A 70 -14.69 -22.88 16.04
CA LEU A 70 -15.86 -22.48 16.82
C LEU A 70 -16.24 -21.01 16.62
N ASP A 71 -15.29 -20.20 16.13
CA ASP A 71 -15.46 -18.79 15.82
C ASP A 71 -15.43 -18.58 14.30
N TYR A 72 -16.47 -17.95 13.77
CA TYR A 72 -16.58 -17.65 12.35
C TYR A 72 -15.79 -16.39 11.92
N GLY A 73 -15.23 -15.64 12.87
CA GLY A 73 -14.46 -14.42 12.60
C GLY A 73 -12.93 -14.60 12.68
N GLY A 74 -12.44 -15.51 13.52
CA GLY A 74 -11.01 -15.78 13.72
C GLY A 74 -10.30 -16.26 12.44
N PRO A 75 -10.76 -17.37 11.83
CA PRO A 75 -10.14 -17.92 10.62
C PRO A 75 -10.11 -16.95 9.44
N SER A 76 -11.15 -16.14 9.26
CA SER A 76 -11.19 -15.11 8.21
C SER A 76 -10.14 -14.02 8.45
N ARG A 77 -9.96 -13.56 9.69
CA ARG A 77 -8.93 -12.57 10.02
C ARG A 77 -7.52 -13.13 9.78
N GLU A 78 -7.29 -14.36 10.24
CA GLU A 78 -6.02 -15.06 10.03
C GLU A 78 -5.71 -15.26 8.55
N LEU A 79 -6.72 -15.63 7.75
CA LEU A 79 -6.57 -15.73 6.30
C LEU A 79 -6.12 -14.40 5.69
N PHE A 80 -6.80 -13.27 5.96
CA PHE A 80 -6.39 -11.98 5.39
C PHE A 80 -5.01 -11.52 5.87
N PHE A 81 -4.67 -11.84 7.12
CA PHE A 81 -3.34 -11.60 7.67
C PHE A 81 -2.27 -12.35 6.85
N LEU A 82 -2.39 -13.67 6.70
CA LEU A 82 -1.43 -14.50 5.95
C LEU A 82 -1.43 -14.20 4.45
N LEU A 83 -2.62 -14.00 3.87
CA LEU A 83 -2.82 -13.70 2.45
C LEU A 83 -2.15 -12.38 2.05
N SER A 84 -2.34 -11.33 2.85
CA SER A 84 -1.75 -10.02 2.55
C SER A 84 -0.22 -10.04 2.64
N ARG A 85 0.34 -10.78 3.61
CA ARG A 85 1.78 -11.00 3.75
C ARG A 85 2.42 -11.59 2.49
N GLU A 86 1.75 -12.55 1.86
CA GLU A 86 2.26 -13.17 0.64
C GLU A 86 2.01 -12.30 -0.60
N LEU A 87 0.80 -11.77 -0.77
CA LEU A 87 0.46 -10.99 -1.98
C LEU A 87 1.26 -9.70 -2.13
N PHE A 88 1.53 -9.01 -1.02
CA PHE A 88 2.22 -7.72 -1.02
C PHE A 88 3.70 -7.85 -0.70
N ASN A 89 4.23 -9.07 -0.70
CA ASN A 89 5.63 -9.31 -0.41
C ASN A 89 6.55 -8.60 -1.43
N PRO A 90 7.43 -7.67 -0.99
CA PRO A 90 8.34 -6.95 -1.88
C PRO A 90 9.32 -7.82 -2.66
N TYR A 91 9.53 -9.08 -2.24
CA TYR A 91 10.46 -9.99 -2.88
C TYR A 91 9.89 -10.68 -4.15
N TYR A 92 8.58 -10.63 -4.37
CA TYR A 92 7.95 -11.22 -5.56
C TYR A 92 7.87 -10.26 -6.75
N GLY A 93 8.38 -9.03 -6.61
CA GLY A 93 8.53 -8.08 -7.72
C GLY A 93 7.24 -7.41 -8.21
N LEU A 94 6.06 -7.81 -7.72
CA LEU A 94 4.82 -7.04 -7.91
C LEU A 94 4.85 -5.72 -7.15
N PHE A 95 5.39 -5.77 -5.94
CA PHE A 95 5.57 -4.64 -5.06
C PHE A 95 7.04 -4.51 -4.67
N GLU A 96 7.42 -3.34 -4.14
CA GLU A 96 8.75 -3.05 -3.64
C GLU A 96 8.66 -2.15 -2.39
N TYR A 97 9.73 -2.13 -1.59
CA TYR A 97 9.85 -1.14 -0.51
C TYR A 97 10.00 0.27 -1.10
N SER A 98 9.33 1.24 -0.49
CA SER A 98 9.30 2.64 -0.97
C SER A 98 10.64 3.35 -0.86
N ALA A 99 11.43 3.01 0.16
CA ALA A 99 12.80 3.47 0.36
C ALA A 99 13.60 2.43 1.15
N ASN A 100 14.92 2.60 1.20
CA ASN A 100 15.82 1.64 1.87
C ASN A 100 15.59 1.49 3.38
N ASP A 101 15.10 2.55 4.03
CA ASP A 101 14.89 2.67 5.47
C ASP A 101 13.40 2.79 5.84
N THR A 102 12.51 2.62 4.86
CA THR A 102 11.06 2.74 5.05
C THR A 102 10.37 1.46 4.60
N TYR A 103 9.58 0.86 5.50
CA TYR A 103 8.93 -0.44 5.27
C TYR A 103 7.55 -0.34 4.65
N THR A 104 7.15 0.85 4.21
CA THR A 104 5.95 0.99 3.42
C THR A 104 6.18 0.48 2.01
N VAL A 105 5.15 -0.13 1.46
CA VAL A 105 5.19 -0.84 0.18
C VAL A 105 4.57 0.04 -0.92
N GLN A 106 5.12 -0.04 -2.12
CA GLN A 106 4.56 0.57 -3.33
C GLN A 106 4.55 -0.43 -4.49
N ILE A 107 3.72 -0.18 -5.51
CA ILE A 107 3.74 -0.98 -6.73
C ILE A 107 5.13 -0.84 -7.37
N SER A 108 5.75 -1.97 -7.72
CA SER A 108 7.03 -1.93 -8.40
C SER A 108 6.83 -1.57 -9.88
N PRO A 109 7.57 -0.59 -10.43
CA PRO A 109 7.64 -0.41 -11.88
C PRO A 109 8.13 -1.67 -12.62
N MET A 110 8.91 -2.52 -11.94
CA MET A 110 9.45 -3.76 -12.49
C MET A 110 8.43 -4.90 -12.49
N SER A 111 7.25 -4.73 -11.88
CA SER A 111 6.20 -5.74 -11.91
C SER A 111 5.76 -6.07 -13.34
N ALA A 112 5.97 -5.17 -14.31
CA ALA A 112 5.66 -5.40 -15.72
C ALA A 112 6.46 -6.56 -16.33
N PHE A 113 7.53 -7.01 -15.66
CA PHE A 113 8.32 -8.18 -16.04
C PHE A 113 7.91 -9.46 -15.32
N VAL A 114 6.94 -9.39 -14.42
CA VAL A 114 6.35 -10.57 -13.78
C VAL A 114 5.28 -11.15 -14.70
N ASP A 115 5.31 -12.47 -14.88
CA ASP A 115 4.31 -13.16 -15.69
C ASP A 115 2.90 -12.95 -15.09
N HIS A 116 1.92 -12.62 -15.94
CA HIS A 116 0.53 -12.37 -15.54
C HIS A 116 0.36 -11.27 -14.48
N TYR A 117 1.23 -10.26 -14.47
CA TYR A 117 1.20 -9.19 -13.47
C TYR A 117 -0.12 -8.40 -13.42
N ILE A 118 -0.87 -8.32 -14.53
CA ILE A 118 -2.17 -7.63 -14.56
C ILE A 118 -3.20 -8.41 -13.73
N GLU A 119 -3.27 -9.72 -13.93
CA GLU A 119 -4.15 -10.61 -13.18
C GLU A 119 -3.79 -10.63 -11.69
N TRP A 120 -2.49 -10.60 -11.37
CA TRP A 120 -2.01 -10.45 -10.00
C TRP A 120 -2.42 -9.13 -9.36
N MET A 121 -2.30 -8.02 -10.09
CA MET A 121 -2.75 -6.71 -9.59
C MET A 121 -4.26 -6.69 -9.37
N GLU A 122 -5.05 -7.28 -10.27
CA GLU A 122 -6.49 -7.45 -10.09
C GLU A 122 -6.83 -8.31 -8.85
N LEU A 123 -6.07 -9.39 -8.60
CA LEU A 123 -6.20 -10.18 -7.37
C LEU A 123 -5.95 -9.33 -6.13
N CYS A 124 -4.83 -8.60 -6.11
CA CYS A 124 -4.47 -7.70 -5.02
C CYS A 124 -5.59 -6.71 -4.71
N GLY A 125 -6.16 -6.10 -5.76
CA GLY A 125 -7.30 -5.21 -5.64
C GLY A 125 -8.52 -5.88 -5.00
N ARG A 126 -8.89 -7.07 -5.47
CA ARG A 126 -10.02 -7.84 -4.92
C ARG A 126 -9.82 -8.18 -3.44
N VAL A 127 -8.61 -8.60 -3.06
CA VAL A 127 -8.29 -8.93 -1.68
C VAL A 127 -8.39 -7.71 -0.77
N LEU A 128 -7.88 -6.55 -1.19
CA LEU A 128 -8.07 -5.29 -0.47
C LEU A 128 -9.55 -4.94 -0.33
N GLY A 129 -10.33 -5.14 -1.40
CA GLY A 129 -11.78 -4.90 -1.39
C GLY A 129 -12.53 -5.80 -0.41
N LEU A 130 -12.19 -7.08 -0.39
CA LEU A 130 -12.78 -8.05 0.54
C LEU A 130 -12.38 -7.77 1.99
N ALA A 131 -11.12 -7.40 2.23
CA ALA A 131 -10.63 -7.01 3.56
C ALA A 131 -11.48 -5.86 4.13
N LEU A 132 -11.76 -4.85 3.31
CA LEU A 132 -12.62 -3.71 3.66
C LEU A 132 -14.07 -4.11 3.96
N ILE A 133 -14.69 -4.93 3.10
CA ILE A 133 -16.09 -5.38 3.27
C ILE A 133 -16.25 -6.21 4.55
N HIS A 134 -15.34 -7.16 4.75
CA HIS A 134 -15.39 -8.10 5.87
C HIS A 134 -14.72 -7.56 7.14
N ARG A 135 -14.18 -6.33 7.10
CA ARG A 135 -13.48 -5.67 8.22
C ARG A 135 -12.35 -6.54 8.76
N CYS A 136 -11.60 -7.14 7.84
CA CYS A 136 -10.40 -7.88 8.14
C CYS A 136 -9.19 -6.98 7.90
N LEU A 137 -8.22 -7.06 8.81
CA LEU A 137 -6.99 -6.30 8.69
C LEU A 137 -6.02 -7.02 7.76
N ILE A 138 -5.19 -6.25 7.05
CA ILE A 138 -4.05 -6.74 6.31
C ILE A 138 -2.75 -6.44 7.06
N ASP A 139 -1.75 -7.29 6.91
CA ASP A 139 -0.42 -7.11 7.52
C ASP A 139 0.55 -6.53 6.48
N THR A 140 0.19 -5.36 5.97
CA THR A 140 1.01 -4.59 5.03
C THR A 140 0.67 -3.12 5.14
N PHE A 141 1.70 -2.27 5.15
CA PHE A 141 1.57 -0.83 5.15
C PHE A 141 2.01 -0.30 3.80
N PHE A 142 1.18 0.50 3.14
CA PHE A 142 1.52 1.10 1.86
C PHE A 142 1.97 2.56 2.00
N THR A 143 2.54 3.11 0.94
CA THR A 143 2.81 4.55 0.90
C THR A 143 1.52 5.37 0.97
N ARG A 144 1.61 6.59 1.48
CA ARG A 144 0.47 7.53 1.47
C ARG A 144 -0.08 7.74 0.07
N ALA A 145 0.79 7.81 -0.94
CA ALA A 145 0.41 7.92 -2.35
C ALA A 145 -0.41 6.71 -2.83
N PHE A 146 -0.11 5.51 -2.35
CA PHE A 146 -0.89 4.31 -2.67
C PHE A 146 -2.31 4.41 -2.10
N TYR A 147 -2.48 4.74 -0.81
CA TYR A 147 -3.81 4.91 -0.21
C TYR A 147 -4.62 6.00 -0.91
N LYS A 148 -4.00 7.14 -1.24
CA LYS A 148 -4.64 8.19 -2.05
C LYS A 148 -5.07 7.69 -3.42
N SER A 149 -4.28 6.81 -4.05
CA SER A 149 -4.67 6.14 -5.30
C SER A 149 -5.93 5.30 -5.13
N LEU A 150 -6.04 4.54 -4.03
CA LEU A 150 -7.21 3.70 -3.72
C LEU A 150 -8.49 4.49 -3.44
N LEU A 151 -8.39 5.77 -3.07
CA LEU A 151 -9.54 6.66 -2.92
C LEU A 151 -10.10 7.15 -4.27
N GLY A 152 -9.57 6.64 -5.38
CA GLY A 152 -10.05 7.00 -6.71
C GLY A 152 -9.68 8.43 -7.08
N MET A 153 -8.61 8.97 -6.50
CA MET A 153 -7.99 10.22 -6.96
C MET A 153 -7.36 10.07 -8.35
N TYR A 154 -7.23 8.84 -8.86
CA TYR A 154 -6.58 8.55 -10.14
C TYR A 154 -7.47 8.12 -11.29
N VAL A 155 -8.71 7.67 -11.13
CA VAL A 155 -9.34 6.90 -12.24
C VAL A 155 -10.82 7.18 -12.46
N PHE A 156 -11.11 7.56 -13.72
CA PHE A 156 -12.38 7.64 -14.46
C PHE A 156 -12.98 9.04 -14.68
N TYR A 157 -12.38 9.80 -15.61
CA TYR A 157 -13.17 10.53 -16.61
C TYR A 157 -13.12 9.72 -17.92
N PRO A 158 -14.23 9.07 -18.31
CA PRO A 158 -14.24 8.20 -19.49
C PRO A 158 -14.17 9.02 -20.77
N HIS A 159 -13.32 8.59 -21.70
CA HIS A 159 -13.38 8.91 -23.12
C HIS A 159 -13.56 10.38 -23.49
N THR A 160 -12.57 11.20 -23.14
CA THR A 160 -12.09 12.21 -24.09
C THR A 160 -10.62 12.41 -23.80
N ILE A 161 -9.82 12.58 -24.84
CA ILE A 161 -8.47 13.16 -24.74
C ILE A 161 -8.71 14.62 -24.35
N CYS A 162 -9.08 14.85 -23.09
CA CYS A 162 -9.10 16.14 -22.46
C CYS A 162 -8.48 15.88 -21.08
N ASP A 163 -7.20 16.22 -20.97
CA ASP A 163 -6.46 16.26 -19.74
C ASP A 163 -7.22 17.10 -18.70
N HIS A 164 -8.00 16.46 -17.82
CA HIS A 164 -8.57 17.13 -16.65
C HIS A 164 -7.51 17.59 -15.64
N PHE A 165 -6.23 17.26 -15.86
CA PHE A 165 -5.13 17.97 -15.20
C PHE A 165 -5.15 19.47 -15.56
N THR A 166 -5.55 19.83 -16.79
CA THR A 166 -5.75 21.24 -17.20
C THR A 166 -6.88 21.90 -16.42
N GLU A 167 -7.96 21.17 -16.10
CA GLU A 167 -9.09 21.69 -15.32
C GLU A 167 -8.72 21.85 -13.84
N TYR A 168 -7.94 20.92 -13.29
CA TYR A 168 -7.31 21.05 -11.97
C TYR A 168 -6.33 22.25 -11.91
N LEU A 169 -5.50 22.46 -12.94
CA LEU A 169 -4.61 23.62 -13.06
C LEU A 169 -5.36 24.95 -13.26
N LEU A 170 -6.52 24.94 -13.92
CA LEU A 170 -7.41 26.10 -14.02
C LEU A 170 -8.05 26.44 -12.66
N LEU A 171 -8.36 25.43 -11.85
CA LEU A 171 -8.89 25.59 -10.51
C LEU A 171 -7.85 26.15 -9.52
N LEU A 172 -6.55 25.88 -9.70
CA LEU A 172 -5.46 26.44 -8.86
C LEU A 172 -5.44 27.98 -8.73
N ASN A 173 -6.22 28.69 -9.55
CA ASN A 173 -6.42 30.14 -9.47
C ASN A 173 -7.66 30.58 -8.66
N TYR A 174 -8.38 29.65 -8.02
CA TYR A 174 -9.58 29.91 -7.22
C TYR A 174 -9.35 29.58 -5.73
N ASP A 175 -9.93 30.40 -4.85
CA ASP A 175 -9.76 30.36 -3.38
C ASP A 175 -10.37 29.10 -2.72
N GLU A 176 -11.20 28.34 -3.46
CA GLU A 176 -11.84 27.07 -3.03
C GLU A 176 -11.40 25.89 -3.91
N THR A 177 -10.09 25.67 -4.02
CA THR A 177 -9.54 24.53 -4.76
C THR A 177 -9.78 23.22 -4.02
N PRO A 178 -10.27 22.15 -4.70
CA PRO A 178 -10.09 20.82 -4.17
C PRO A 178 -8.58 20.58 -4.02
N GLU A 179 -8.14 20.14 -2.84
CA GLU A 179 -6.73 19.87 -2.58
C GLU A 179 -6.14 18.98 -3.69
N ALA A 180 -4.89 19.26 -4.05
CA ALA A 180 -4.14 18.44 -5.00
C ALA A 180 -4.27 16.97 -4.65
N PRO A 181 -4.54 16.09 -5.64
CA PRO A 181 -4.63 14.67 -5.33
C PRO A 181 -3.36 14.15 -4.67
N PHE A 182 -2.22 14.70 -5.07
CA PHE A 182 -0.92 14.45 -4.48
C PHE A 182 -0.22 15.75 -4.15
N VAL A 183 0.44 15.78 -3.00
CA VAL A 183 1.24 16.89 -2.51
C VAL A 183 2.70 16.46 -2.43
N ILE A 184 3.62 17.43 -2.37
CA ILE A 184 5.07 17.16 -2.31
C ILE A 184 5.39 16.20 -1.16
N ASP A 185 4.74 16.35 0.01
CA ASP A 185 4.96 15.49 1.18
C ASP A 185 4.65 14.01 0.94
N ASP A 186 3.83 13.67 -0.05
CA ASP A 186 3.59 12.26 -0.40
C ASP A 186 4.84 11.60 -1.01
N LEU A 187 5.80 12.39 -1.50
CA LEU A 187 7.04 11.90 -2.08
C LEU A 187 8.13 11.66 -1.03
N GLN A 188 7.99 12.20 0.19
CA GLN A 188 9.06 12.16 1.19
C GLN A 188 9.48 10.72 1.53
N SER A 189 8.51 9.82 1.69
CA SER A 189 8.77 8.39 1.98
C SER A 189 9.08 7.57 0.72
N MET A 190 8.80 8.08 -0.47
CA MET A 190 9.04 7.39 -1.74
C MET A 190 10.40 7.71 -2.35
N ASP A 191 10.86 8.94 -2.15
CA ASP A 191 12.06 9.50 -2.80
C ASP A 191 12.48 10.79 -2.10
N SER A 192 13.22 10.67 -1.01
CA SER A 192 13.65 11.81 -0.19
C SER A 192 14.53 12.80 -0.97
N GLN A 193 15.34 12.32 -1.91
CA GLN A 193 16.19 13.16 -2.75
C GLN A 193 15.35 13.98 -3.74
N PHE A 194 14.41 13.35 -4.42
CA PHE A 194 13.49 14.03 -5.33
C PHE A 194 12.56 15.00 -4.58
N TYR A 195 12.07 14.61 -3.41
CA TYR A 195 11.33 15.47 -2.48
C TYR A 195 12.09 16.76 -2.16
N ASN A 196 13.36 16.63 -1.72
CA ASN A 196 14.19 17.78 -1.38
C ASN A 196 14.44 18.69 -2.59
N SER A 197 14.58 18.10 -3.78
CA SER A 197 14.78 18.85 -5.03
C SER A 197 13.55 19.69 -5.40
N LEU A 198 12.35 19.11 -5.31
CA LEU A 198 11.10 19.84 -5.55
C LEU A 198 10.79 20.86 -4.46
N LEU A 199 11.10 20.53 -3.20
CA LEU A 199 10.95 21.47 -2.09
C LEU A 199 11.85 22.70 -2.28
N TRP A 200 13.10 22.49 -2.73
CA TRP A 200 14.00 23.58 -3.06
C TRP A 200 13.42 24.49 -4.15
N ILE A 201 12.90 23.91 -5.24
CA ILE A 201 12.27 24.69 -6.33
C ILE A 201 11.04 25.47 -5.82
N LYS A 202 10.26 24.88 -4.91
CA LYS A 202 9.09 25.53 -4.31
C LYS A 202 9.49 26.75 -3.48
N GLU A 203 10.51 26.61 -2.63
CA GLU A 203 10.92 27.61 -1.64
C GLU A 203 11.83 28.71 -2.21
N ASN A 204 12.54 28.42 -3.30
CA ASN A 204 13.48 29.34 -3.91
C ASN A 204 12.91 30.01 -5.17
N LYS A 205 13.57 31.10 -5.58
CA LYS A 205 13.25 31.78 -6.84
C LYS A 205 13.88 31.00 -8.00
N VAL A 206 13.04 30.56 -8.93
CA VAL A 206 13.41 30.00 -10.22
C VAL A 206 13.95 31.12 -11.09
N THR A 207 15.26 31.09 -11.32
CA THR A 207 15.95 31.96 -12.28
C THR A 207 16.13 31.22 -13.61
N SER A 208 16.30 31.99 -14.69
CA SER A 208 16.57 31.44 -16.02
C SER A 208 17.89 30.65 -16.12
N GLU A 209 18.74 30.72 -15.10
CA GLU A 209 20.01 29.99 -15.02
C GLU A 209 19.82 28.50 -14.71
N LEU A 210 18.66 28.12 -14.13
CA LEU A 210 18.36 26.72 -13.83
C LEU A 210 18.00 25.90 -15.08
N ASP A 211 17.67 26.57 -16.18
CA ASP A 211 17.31 25.99 -17.50
C ASP A 211 16.30 24.83 -17.40
N LEU A 212 15.35 24.96 -16.46
CA LEU A 212 14.29 23.97 -16.26
C LEU A 212 13.22 24.16 -17.34
N THR A 213 12.78 23.06 -17.92
CA THR A 213 11.66 23.00 -18.86
C THR A 213 10.62 21.98 -18.38
N PHE A 214 9.45 21.92 -19.00
CA PHE A 214 8.41 20.93 -18.67
C PHE A 214 8.71 19.57 -19.32
N SER A 215 9.93 19.07 -19.11
CA SER A 215 10.38 17.74 -19.50
C SER A 215 11.08 17.04 -18.34
N VAL A 216 11.22 15.73 -18.45
CA VAL A 216 11.89 14.88 -17.48
C VAL A 216 12.72 13.83 -18.20
N THR A 217 13.84 13.47 -17.60
CA THR A 217 14.70 12.40 -18.10
C THR A 217 14.40 11.11 -17.34
N GLU A 218 14.10 10.04 -18.07
CA GLU A 218 13.79 8.71 -17.52
C GLU A 218 14.71 7.63 -18.10
N ASP A 219 15.09 6.66 -17.27
CA ASP A 219 15.75 5.44 -17.72
C ASP A 219 14.69 4.37 -17.98
N VAL A 220 14.51 4.01 -19.26
CA VAL A 220 13.59 2.97 -19.69
C VAL A 220 14.41 1.83 -20.28
N GLY A 221 14.67 0.80 -19.47
CA GLY A 221 15.40 -0.40 -19.92
C GLY A 221 16.87 -0.13 -20.28
N GLY A 222 17.53 0.78 -19.55
CA GLY A 222 18.93 1.19 -19.78
C GLY A 222 19.08 2.32 -20.81
N GLN A 223 17.97 2.83 -21.36
CA GLN A 223 17.98 3.94 -22.30
C GLN A 223 17.48 5.21 -21.62
N ILE A 224 18.30 6.26 -21.66
CA ILE A 224 17.95 7.59 -21.17
C ILE A 224 17.06 8.27 -22.21
N VAL A 225 15.80 8.45 -21.88
CA VAL A 225 14.79 9.10 -22.73
C VAL A 225 14.32 10.38 -22.07
N GLU A 226 14.15 11.44 -22.87
CA GLU A 226 13.57 12.70 -22.40
C GLU A 226 12.10 12.80 -22.81
N LYS A 227 11.22 12.81 -21.81
CA LYS A 227 9.77 12.83 -21.95
C LYS A 227 9.20 14.19 -21.59
N GLU A 228 8.28 14.70 -22.39
CA GLU A 228 7.58 15.95 -22.06
C GLU A 228 6.48 15.68 -21.02
N LEU A 229 6.35 16.57 -20.03
CA LEU A 229 5.28 16.51 -19.03
C LEU A 229 3.96 17.05 -19.58
N LEU A 230 4.03 17.96 -20.56
CA LEU A 230 2.91 18.54 -21.30
C LEU A 230 3.29 18.75 -22.77
N PRO A 231 2.33 18.91 -23.70
CA PRO A 231 2.63 19.11 -25.12
C PRO A 231 3.49 20.36 -25.37
N LYS A 232 4.64 20.20 -26.04
CA LYS A 232 5.66 21.26 -26.22
C LYS A 232 6.35 21.69 -24.91
N GLY A 233 6.39 20.79 -23.93
CA GLY A 233 6.99 21.05 -22.63
C GLY A 233 8.48 21.33 -22.69
N LYS A 234 9.22 20.76 -23.66
CA LYS A 234 10.66 21.02 -23.84
C LYS A 234 10.98 22.46 -24.21
N ASP A 235 10.08 23.11 -24.96
CA ASP A 235 10.26 24.51 -25.37
C ASP A 235 9.73 25.49 -24.31
N LEU A 236 9.06 24.99 -23.27
CA LEU A 236 8.44 25.81 -22.23
C LEU A 236 9.34 25.89 -21.00
N LEU A 237 9.95 27.06 -20.79
CA LEU A 237 10.76 27.33 -19.60
C LEU A 237 9.91 27.42 -18.34
N VAL A 238 10.45 26.87 -17.25
CA VAL A 238 9.92 27.06 -15.90
C VAL A 238 10.37 28.43 -15.39
N THR A 239 9.43 29.15 -14.82
CA THR A 239 9.52 30.51 -14.31
C THR A 239 8.80 30.57 -12.97
N GLU A 240 8.99 31.66 -12.21
CA GLU A 240 8.25 31.88 -10.98
C GLU A 240 6.72 31.81 -11.14
N ARG A 241 6.19 32.13 -12.33
CA ARG A 241 4.75 32.15 -12.58
C ARG A 241 4.15 30.75 -12.77
N ASN A 242 4.91 29.82 -13.33
CA ASN A 242 4.44 28.47 -13.68
C ASN A 242 5.15 27.35 -12.88
N LYS A 243 6.02 27.69 -11.91
CA LYS A 243 6.72 26.68 -11.11
C LYS A 243 5.80 25.75 -10.32
N HIS A 244 4.63 26.24 -9.88
CA HIS A 244 3.66 25.42 -9.16
C HIS A 244 3.06 24.32 -10.05
N GLU A 245 2.79 24.64 -11.31
CA GLU A 245 2.34 23.68 -12.33
C GLU A 245 3.44 22.66 -12.63
N PHE A 246 4.68 23.12 -12.80
CA PHE A 246 5.84 22.23 -12.99
C PHE A 246 5.98 21.23 -11.84
N ILE A 247 5.92 21.71 -10.60
CA ILE A 247 5.98 20.87 -9.40
C ILE A 247 4.84 19.85 -9.39
N ALA A 248 3.59 20.28 -9.67
CA ALA A 248 2.44 19.38 -9.70
C ALA A 248 2.60 18.28 -10.75
N MET A 249 3.12 18.61 -11.94
CA MET A 249 3.41 17.64 -12.98
C MET A 249 4.53 16.67 -12.60
N MET A 250 5.57 17.16 -11.92
CA MET A 250 6.67 16.33 -11.43
C MET A 250 6.20 15.35 -10.35
N ILE A 251 5.32 15.77 -9.43
CA ILE A 251 4.70 14.88 -8.43
C ILE A 251 3.89 13.79 -9.14
N LYS A 252 3.00 14.18 -10.06
CA LYS A 252 2.16 13.24 -10.82
C LYS A 252 3.02 12.23 -11.58
N TRP A 253 4.02 12.70 -12.31
CA TRP A 253 4.94 11.84 -13.04
C TRP A 253 5.68 10.88 -12.11
N ARG A 254 6.18 11.34 -10.96
CA ARG A 254 6.94 10.49 -10.02
C ARG A 254 6.10 9.35 -9.44
N ILE A 255 4.81 9.58 -9.22
CA ILE A 255 3.89 8.57 -8.65
C ILE A 255 3.42 7.61 -9.73
N GLU A 256 3.16 8.09 -10.95
CA GLU A 256 2.57 7.26 -12.01
C GLU A 256 3.58 6.52 -12.89
N ARG A 257 4.84 6.98 -12.96
CA ARG A 257 5.83 6.45 -13.88
C ARG A 257 6.01 4.95 -13.69
N GLY A 258 5.84 4.19 -14.78
CA GLY A 258 6.05 2.74 -14.81
C GLY A 258 5.01 1.89 -14.09
N VAL A 259 3.99 2.48 -13.45
CA VAL A 259 3.00 1.75 -12.62
C VAL A 259 1.55 1.99 -13.03
N THR A 260 1.29 2.73 -14.11
CA THR A 260 -0.07 3.14 -14.51
C THR A 260 -0.98 1.96 -14.84
N GLU A 261 -0.48 0.98 -15.60
CA GLU A 261 -1.27 -0.19 -16.01
C GLU A 261 -1.59 -1.10 -14.82
N GLN A 262 -0.59 -1.31 -13.96
CA GLN A 262 -0.69 -2.03 -12.69
C GLN A 262 -1.71 -1.39 -11.75
N SER A 263 -1.60 -0.07 -11.55
CA SER A 263 -2.51 0.69 -10.69
C SER A 263 -3.94 0.57 -11.20
N ARG A 264 -4.15 0.64 -12.53
CA ARG A 264 -5.47 0.47 -13.11
C ARG A 264 -6.01 -0.95 -12.90
N ALA A 265 -5.17 -1.97 -13.06
CA ALA A 265 -5.54 -3.35 -12.81
C ALA A 265 -5.94 -3.57 -11.34
N LEU A 266 -5.15 -3.04 -10.41
CA LEU A 266 -5.46 -3.10 -8.98
C LEU A 266 -6.78 -2.39 -8.65
N LEU A 267 -7.00 -1.18 -9.18
CA LEU A 267 -8.25 -0.46 -8.95
C LEU A 267 -9.45 -1.15 -9.62
N ARG A 268 -9.26 -1.80 -10.78
CA ARG A 268 -10.28 -2.67 -11.37
C ARG A 268 -10.64 -3.81 -10.43
N GLY A 269 -9.67 -4.44 -9.78
CA GLY A 269 -9.93 -5.48 -8.77
C GLY A 269 -10.66 -4.94 -7.53
N LEU A 270 -10.23 -3.78 -7.02
CA LEU A 270 -10.78 -3.15 -5.82
C LEU A 270 -12.24 -2.73 -5.97
N TYR A 271 -12.55 -2.04 -7.07
CA TYR A 271 -13.90 -1.50 -7.29
C TYR A 271 -14.80 -2.49 -8.05
N GLN A 272 -14.21 -3.35 -8.88
CA GLN A 272 -14.85 -4.21 -9.88
C GLN A 272 -15.97 -3.51 -10.67
N VAL A 273 -15.62 -3.04 -11.87
CA VAL A 273 -16.51 -2.24 -12.71
C VAL A 273 -17.44 -3.13 -13.53
N GLN A 274 -18.74 -2.99 -13.26
CA GLN A 274 -19.92 -3.53 -13.98
C GLN A 274 -20.06 -5.07 -14.11
N PRO A 275 -21.27 -5.63 -13.92
CA PRO A 275 -22.50 -4.97 -13.46
C PRO A 275 -22.53 -4.76 -11.94
N TYR A 276 -21.53 -5.24 -11.20
CA TYR A 276 -21.53 -5.28 -9.75
C TYR A 276 -20.21 -4.76 -9.20
N TYR A 277 -20.31 -3.73 -8.37
CA TYR A 277 -19.18 -3.19 -7.62
C TYR A 277 -18.90 -4.05 -6.40
N ILE A 278 -17.63 -4.25 -6.04
CA ILE A 278 -17.24 -4.84 -4.73
C ILE A 278 -17.41 -3.76 -3.67
N ILE A 279 -16.80 -2.59 -3.85
CA ILE A 279 -16.98 -1.40 -3.00
C ILE A 279 -17.51 -0.25 -3.83
N ASP A 280 -18.51 0.47 -3.30
CA ASP A 280 -18.95 1.73 -3.89
C ASP A 280 -17.87 2.80 -3.66
N ARG A 281 -17.44 3.47 -4.73
CA ARG A 281 -16.41 4.51 -4.67
C ARG A 281 -16.79 5.60 -3.66
N ASP A 282 -18.06 5.98 -3.62
CA ASP A 282 -18.53 7.04 -2.74
C ASP A 282 -18.38 6.67 -1.26
N LEU A 283 -18.32 5.37 -0.93
CA LEU A 283 -18.03 4.89 0.43
C LEU A 283 -16.55 4.94 0.78
N LEU A 284 -15.64 4.89 -0.19
CA LEU A 284 -14.21 5.05 0.07
C LEU A 284 -13.80 6.51 0.14
N CYS A 285 -14.41 7.37 -0.68
CA CYS A 285 -14.11 8.81 -0.71
C CYS A 285 -14.44 9.57 0.59
N ILE A 286 -15.11 8.95 1.57
CA ILE A 286 -15.33 9.55 2.90
C ILE A 286 -14.06 9.56 3.76
N PHE A 287 -13.09 8.70 3.42
CA PHE A 287 -11.86 8.56 4.16
C PHE A 287 -10.77 9.44 3.56
N ASP A 288 -9.93 10.03 4.42
CA ASP A 288 -8.62 10.48 4.00
C ASP A 288 -7.62 9.31 3.91
N SER A 289 -6.41 9.56 3.40
CA SER A 289 -5.39 8.53 3.23
C SER A 289 -4.99 7.82 4.52
N LYS A 290 -4.95 8.55 5.65
CA LYS A 290 -4.56 8.00 6.97
C LYS A 290 -5.69 7.19 7.58
N GLN A 291 -6.93 7.61 7.37
CA GLN A 291 -8.10 6.86 7.81
C GLN A 291 -8.24 5.56 7.02
N LEU A 292 -7.99 5.59 5.71
CA LEU A 292 -8.00 4.37 4.89
C LEU A 292 -6.89 3.39 5.32
N GLU A 293 -5.68 3.89 5.59
CA GLU A 293 -4.59 3.12 6.19
C GLU A 293 -5.04 2.43 7.48
N LEU A 294 -5.64 3.18 8.41
CA LEU A 294 -6.13 2.62 9.68
C LEU A 294 -7.22 1.57 9.51
N VAL A 295 -8.12 1.74 8.53
CA VAL A 295 -9.21 0.79 8.26
C VAL A 295 -8.69 -0.50 7.62
N LEU A 296 -7.67 -0.41 6.78
CA LEU A 296 -7.06 -1.57 6.10
C LEU A 296 -6.07 -2.31 6.99
N SER A 297 -5.09 -1.59 7.54
CA SER A 297 -3.93 -2.19 8.20
C SER A 297 -4.02 -2.13 9.73
N GLY A 298 -5.01 -1.41 10.27
CA GLY A 298 -5.17 -1.24 11.71
C GLY A 298 -4.07 -0.39 12.32
N THR A 299 -3.90 -0.52 13.64
CA THR A 299 -2.75 0.06 14.35
C THR A 299 -1.66 -0.99 14.42
N VAL A 300 -0.40 -0.60 14.25
CA VAL A 300 0.74 -1.49 14.51
C VAL A 300 0.76 -1.86 15.99
N GLU A 301 0.55 -3.14 16.28
CA GLU A 301 0.93 -3.71 17.56
C GLU A 301 2.42 -4.07 17.46
N ILE A 302 3.25 -3.33 18.19
CA ILE A 302 4.69 -3.53 18.20
C ILE A 302 5.00 -4.69 19.14
N ASP A 303 5.67 -5.73 18.64
CA ASP A 303 6.28 -6.76 19.49
C ASP A 303 7.47 -6.14 20.24
N ILE A 304 7.23 -5.78 21.49
CA ILE A 304 8.22 -5.14 22.37
C ILE A 304 9.36 -6.11 22.68
N ASP A 305 9.08 -7.42 22.74
CA ASP A 305 10.08 -8.43 23.05
C ASP A 305 11.02 -8.61 21.86
N ASP A 306 10.49 -8.77 20.63
CA ASP A 306 11.30 -8.80 19.40
C ASP A 306 12.11 -7.50 19.24
N TRP A 307 11.51 -6.34 19.53
CA TRP A 307 12.22 -5.07 19.47
C TRP A 307 13.38 -5.00 20.46
N ARG A 308 13.13 -5.39 21.72
CA ARG A 308 14.13 -5.38 22.78
C ARG A 308 15.27 -6.34 22.47
N GLU A 309 14.97 -7.55 21.97
CA GLU A 309 15.96 -8.55 21.57
C GLU A 309 16.85 -8.08 20.41
N ASN A 310 16.31 -7.23 19.53
CA ASN A 310 17.01 -6.71 18.36
C ASN A 310 17.58 -5.29 18.54
N THR A 311 17.65 -4.78 19.77
CA THR A 311 18.21 -3.45 20.08
C THR A 311 19.70 -3.49 20.42
N GLU A 312 20.49 -2.59 19.82
CA GLU A 312 21.90 -2.37 20.13
C GLU A 312 22.08 -1.18 21.09
N TYR A 313 22.85 -1.37 22.17
CA TYR A 313 23.15 -0.29 23.12
C TYR A 313 24.57 0.25 22.90
N LYS A 314 24.72 1.57 22.83
CA LYS A 314 26.02 2.25 22.60
C LYS A 314 26.30 3.32 23.63
N ASN A 315 27.56 3.78 23.65
CA ASN A 315 28.02 4.95 24.42
C ASN A 315 27.66 4.90 25.92
N GLY A 316 27.82 3.74 26.57
CA GLY A 316 27.62 3.59 28.01
C GLY A 316 26.23 3.10 28.43
N TYR A 317 25.29 2.94 27.51
CA TYR A 317 24.06 2.19 27.76
C TYR A 317 24.26 0.68 27.58
N TYR A 318 23.47 -0.09 28.34
CA TYR A 318 23.37 -1.55 28.31
C TYR A 318 21.96 -1.93 28.83
N ALA A 319 21.55 -3.18 28.63
CA ALA A 319 20.15 -3.60 28.84
C ALA A 319 19.60 -3.29 30.25
N GLU A 320 20.41 -3.46 31.29
CA GLU A 320 20.01 -3.23 32.69
C GLU A 320 20.25 -1.79 33.17
N HIS A 321 20.74 -0.90 32.30
CA HIS A 321 20.92 0.51 32.66
C HIS A 321 19.56 1.14 33.00
N ILE A 322 19.47 1.92 34.07
CA ILE A 322 18.18 2.43 34.59
C ILE A 322 17.38 3.21 33.54
N CYS A 323 18.04 4.03 32.71
CA CYS A 323 17.38 4.74 31.61
C CYS A 323 16.84 3.80 30.51
N ILE A 324 17.48 2.65 30.29
CA ILE A 324 17.02 1.65 29.31
C ILE A 324 15.83 0.87 29.87
N VAL A 325 15.88 0.49 31.15
CA VAL A 325 14.74 -0.12 31.85
C VAL A 325 13.54 0.83 31.80
N TRP A 326 13.73 2.10 32.14
CA TRP A 326 12.67 3.11 32.05
C TRP A 326 12.19 3.35 30.62
N PHE A 327 13.08 3.37 29.64
CA PHE A 327 12.71 3.48 28.24
C PHE A 327 11.71 2.38 27.88
N TRP A 328 12.04 1.11 28.14
CA TRP A 328 11.15 0.02 27.79
C TRP A 328 9.87 -0.05 28.64
N ASP A 329 9.91 0.38 29.90
CA ASP A 329 8.72 0.45 30.75
C ASP A 329 7.75 1.57 30.32
N THR A 330 8.23 2.61 29.61
CA THR A 330 7.42 3.77 29.21
C THR A 330 7.09 3.84 27.72
N PHE A 331 7.86 3.20 26.83
CA PHE A 331 7.73 3.33 25.36
C PHE A 331 6.54 2.57 24.75
N VAL A 332 5.50 2.25 25.52
CA VAL A 332 4.34 1.44 25.05
C VAL A 332 3.46 2.16 24.01
N THR A 333 3.85 3.33 23.49
CA THR A 333 3.05 4.07 22.49
C THR A 333 3.90 4.75 21.42
N GLY A 334 4.15 4.06 20.31
CA GLY A 334 4.18 4.69 18.99
C GLY A 334 5.44 4.46 18.15
N THR A 335 5.30 3.69 17.07
CA THR A 335 5.49 4.09 15.65
C THR A 335 4.78 3.04 14.74
N SER A 336 4.57 3.35 13.46
CA SER A 336 3.52 2.75 12.62
C SER A 336 3.99 1.92 11.41
N SER A 337 5.19 1.31 11.43
CA SER A 337 5.53 0.22 10.49
C SER A 337 6.85 -0.48 10.85
N ILE A 338 6.92 -1.80 10.61
CA ILE A 338 8.08 -2.69 10.87
C ILE A 338 8.29 -3.55 9.61
N PRO A 339 9.54 -3.96 9.27
CA PRO A 339 9.78 -4.90 8.17
C PRO A 339 8.98 -6.20 8.31
N TYR A 340 8.71 -6.85 7.17
CA TYR A 340 8.09 -8.18 7.11
C TYR A 340 8.76 -9.22 8.05
N GLU A 341 10.09 -9.12 8.18
CA GLU A 341 10.91 -10.03 8.97
C GLU A 341 11.05 -9.63 10.45
N GLY A 342 10.38 -8.58 10.94
CA GLY A 342 10.49 -8.08 12.32
C GLY A 342 11.72 -7.19 12.56
N PHE A 343 11.97 -6.79 13.80
CA PHE A 343 13.02 -5.81 14.16
C PHE A 343 14.45 -6.28 13.82
N ARG A 344 14.66 -7.58 13.63
CA ARG A 344 15.94 -8.15 13.14
C ARG A 344 16.34 -7.65 11.75
N ALA A 345 15.38 -7.25 10.93
CA ALA A 345 15.59 -6.81 9.55
C ALA A 345 15.51 -5.29 9.39
N LEU A 346 15.66 -4.56 10.49
CA LEU A 346 15.79 -3.10 10.43
C LEU A 346 16.95 -2.69 9.51
N ARG A 347 16.75 -1.60 8.78
CA ARG A 347 17.63 -1.02 7.77
C ARG A 347 17.70 0.48 8.03
N GLY A 348 18.89 1.03 7.88
CA GLY A 348 19.11 2.46 7.78
C GLY A 348 19.48 2.85 6.35
N SER A 349 19.86 4.11 6.17
CA SER A 349 20.31 4.67 4.89
C SER A 349 21.41 3.86 4.19
N ASP A 350 22.28 3.18 4.96
CA ASP A 350 23.44 2.43 4.47
C ASP A 350 23.24 0.90 4.46
N GLY A 351 22.00 0.41 4.62
CA GLY A 351 21.67 -1.02 4.64
C GLY A 351 21.23 -1.56 6.01
N PRO A 352 21.31 -2.89 6.25
CA PRO A 352 20.85 -3.51 7.49
C PRO A 352 21.46 -2.86 8.74
N LYS A 353 20.59 -2.38 9.64
CA LYS A 353 20.98 -1.64 10.84
C LYS A 353 19.97 -1.88 11.96
N LYS A 354 20.43 -2.41 13.08
CA LYS A 354 19.61 -2.61 14.28
C LYS A 354 19.18 -1.27 14.88
N PHE A 355 18.02 -1.27 15.54
CA PHE A 355 17.62 -0.16 16.40
C PHE A 355 18.72 0.10 17.44
N THR A 356 19.13 1.35 17.61
CA THR A 356 20.28 1.68 18.47
C THR A 356 19.90 2.75 19.49
N ILE A 357 20.17 2.49 20.77
CA ILE A 357 20.07 3.48 21.84
C ILE A 357 21.46 3.80 22.36
N GLY A 358 21.88 5.05 22.27
CA GLY A 358 23.16 5.51 22.80
C GLY A 358 23.06 6.86 23.49
N ILE A 359 23.93 7.08 24.48
CA ILE A 359 24.10 8.42 25.04
C ILE A 359 24.77 9.30 23.97
N PHE A 360 24.12 10.39 23.60
CA PHE A 360 24.74 11.46 22.83
C PHE A 360 25.49 12.39 23.78
N THR A 361 26.81 12.28 23.81
CA THR A 361 27.66 13.29 24.43
C THR A 361 27.98 14.36 23.39
N HIS A 362 27.06 15.30 23.17
CA HIS A 362 27.43 16.62 22.65
C HIS A 362 27.62 17.54 23.86
N PHE A 363 28.88 17.81 24.19
CA PHE A 363 29.31 19.02 24.88
C PHE A 363 30.30 19.74 23.99
#